data_AF-A0AAV5LTD5-F1
#
_entry.id   AF-A0AAV5LTD5-F1
#
_cell.length_a   1.000
_cell.length_b   1.000
_cell.length_c   1.000
_cell.angle_alpha   90.00
_cell.angle_beta   90.00
_cell.angle_gamma   90.00
#
_symmetry.space_group_name_H-M   'P 1'
#
loop_
_entity.id
_entity.type
_entity.pdbx_description
1 polymer ?
#
loop_
_entity_poly.entity_id
_entity_poly.type
_entity_poly.pdbx_seq_one_letter_code
_entity_poly.pdbx_strand_id
1 'polypeptide(L)' 'MAKSFSLHKRSGKKCYLLAARDLAITWGDTPRYWSWNSIQDSRFPEGAELLGICWFEIVGRISTCKLSSMTL' A
#
# COMPACT_ATOMS: atom_id res chain seq x y z
N MET A 1 -11.22 -2.80 -0.35
CA MET A 1 -9.99 -2.23 -0.90
C MET A 1 -9.97 -0.72 -0.70
N ALA A 2 -9.29 -0.25 0.35
CA ALA A 2 -9.07 1.16 0.62
C ALA A 2 -7.89 1.71 -0.19
N LYS A 3 -8.19 2.64 -1.11
CA LYS A 3 -7.20 3.29 -1.98
C LYS A 3 -7.47 4.78 -2.01
N SER A 4 -6.40 5.57 -2.05
CA SER A 4 -6.50 7.02 -2.20
C SER A 4 -6.05 7.41 -3.60
N PHE A 5 -6.81 8.29 -4.22
CA PHE A 5 -6.52 8.82 -5.54
C PHE A 5 -5.96 10.25 -5.45
N SER A 6 -5.01 10.56 -6.32
CA SER A 6 -4.58 11.92 -6.59
C SER A 6 -4.03 12.03 -8.01
N LEU A 7 -3.85 13.26 -8.50
CA LEU A 7 -3.20 13.52 -9.78
C LEU A 7 -1.78 14.04 -9.54
N HIS A 8 -0.82 13.54 -10.32
CA HIS A 8 0.51 14.11 -10.36
C HIS A 8 0.45 15.48 -11.04
N LYS A 9 0.75 16.55 -10.29
CA LYS A 9 0.51 17.94 -10.70
C LYS A 9 1.11 18.31 -12.06
N ARG A 10 2.30 17.79 -12.40
CA ARG A 10 2.99 18.16 -13.65
C ARG A 10 2.51 17.37 -14.87
N SER A 11 2.21 16.09 -14.71
CA SER A 11 1.91 15.19 -15.84
C SER A 11 0.43 14.86 -15.98
N GLY A 12 -0.42 15.23 -15.02
CA GLY A 12 -1.82 14.82 -14.97
C GLY A 12 -2.03 13.31 -14.82
N LYS A 13 -0.96 12.54 -14.59
CA LYS A 13 -1.06 11.08 -14.42
C LYS A 13 -1.74 10.75 -13.10
N LYS A 14 -2.50 9.67 -13.11
CA LYS A 14 -3.17 9.12 -11.94
C LYS A 14 -2.14 8.55 -10.96
N CYS A 15 -2.26 8.92 -9.69
CA CYS A 15 -1.50 8.36 -8.59
C CYS A 15 -2.46 7.64 -7.66
N TYR A 16 -2.11 6.40 -7.31
CA TYR A 16 -2.86 5.59 -6.35
C TYR A 16 -1.98 5.27 -5.16
N LEU A 17 -2.47 5.58 -3.97
CA LEU A 17 -1.94 5.09 -2.70
C LEU A 17 -2.80 3.89 -2.27
N LEU A 18 -2.17 2.77 -1.90
CA LEU A 18 -2.85 1.58 -1.39
C LEU A 18 -2.70 1.56 0.14
N ALA A 19 -3.78 1.24 0.85
CA ALA A 19 -3.68 0.97 2.28
C ALA A 19 -2.82 -0.28 2.52
N ALA A 20 -2.06 -0.33 3.62
CA ALA A 20 -1.28 -1.53 3.96
C ALA A 20 -2.18 -2.77 4.09
N ARG A 21 -3.41 -2.59 4.59
CA ARG A 21 -4.44 -3.65 4.69
C ARG A 21 -4.95 -4.19 3.35
N ASP A 22 -4.69 -3.49 2.25
CA ASP A 22 -5.03 -3.95 0.91
C ASP A 22 -3.89 -4.75 0.24
N LEU A 23 -2.74 -4.85 0.89
CA LEU A 23 -1.57 -5.59 0.40
C LEU A 23 -1.58 -7.01 0.96
N ALA A 24 -1.14 -7.97 0.17
CA ALA A 24 -0.81 -9.29 0.68
C ALA A 24 0.61 -9.23 1.24
N ILE A 25 0.73 -9.35 2.56
CA ILE A 25 2.02 -9.30 3.28
C ILE A 25 2.30 -10.69 3.85
N THR A 26 3.45 -11.26 3.52
CA THR A 26 3.87 -12.56 4.06
C THR A 26 4.02 -12.46 5.58
N TRP A 27 3.29 -13.34 6.27
CA TRP A 27 3.11 -13.34 7.72
C TRP A 27 2.57 -12.04 8.31
N GLY A 28 1.86 -11.23 7.52
CA GLY A 28 1.27 -9.96 7.99
C GLY A 28 0.37 -10.13 9.21
N ASP A 29 -0.27 -11.29 9.37
CA ASP A 29 -1.13 -11.61 10.52
C ASP A 29 -0.36 -12.20 11.71
N THR A 30 0.98 -12.28 11.64
CA THR A 30 1.83 -12.81 12.71
C THR A 30 2.46 -11.66 13.51
N PRO A 31 1.97 -11.37 14.73
CA PRO A 31 2.42 -10.21 15.52
C PRO A 31 3.90 -10.26 15.92
N ARG A 32 4.54 -11.43 15.83
CA ARG A 32 5.98 -11.59 16.06
C ARG A 32 6.82 -10.90 14.99
N TYR A 33 6.30 -10.77 13.78
CA TYR A 33 7.04 -10.26 12.63
C TYR A 33 6.54 -8.89 12.18
N TRP A 34 5.24 -8.62 12.35
CA TRP A 34 4.61 -7.38 11.94
C TRP A 34 3.77 -6.80 13.06
N SER A 35 3.84 -5.48 13.23
CA SER A 35 2.89 -4.73 14.05
C SER A 35 1.99 -3.90 13.15
N TRP A 36 0.71 -3.83 13.48
CA TRP A 36 -0.24 -2.98 12.78
C TRP A 36 -0.55 -1.78 13.67
N ASN A 37 -0.03 -0.63 13.27
CA ASN A 37 0.00 0.56 14.10
C ASN A 37 -0.81 1.68 13.45
N SER A 38 -1.43 2.50 14.30
CA SER A 38 -2.08 3.72 13.85
C SER A 38 -1.03 4.72 13.36
N ILE A 39 -1.21 5.24 12.15
CA ILE A 39 -0.29 6.23 11.57
C ILE A 39 -0.96 7.61 11.61
N GLN A 40 -0.39 8.51 12.40
CA GLN A 40 -0.77 9.92 12.38
C GLN A 40 -0.39 10.56 11.04
N ASP A 41 -1.22 11.49 10.55
CA ASP A 41 -1.05 12.20 9.27
C ASP A 41 -1.08 11.33 7.99
N SER A 42 -1.46 10.05 8.11
CA SER A 42 -1.70 9.17 6.96
C SER A 42 -3.14 9.30 6.46
N ARG A 43 -3.33 9.13 5.14
CA ARG A 43 -4.67 9.00 4.53
C ARG A 43 -5.37 7.69 4.90
N PHE A 44 -4.62 6.73 5.47
CA PHE A 44 -5.14 5.48 5.98
C PHE A 44 -4.85 5.37 7.47
N PRO A 45 -5.81 4.89 8.28
CA PRO A 45 -5.70 4.89 9.73
C PRO A 45 -4.63 3.94 10.27
N GLU A 46 -4.14 3.01 9.45
CA GLU A 46 -3.28 1.92 9.91
C GLU A 46 -2.21 1.59 8.87
N GLY A 47 -1.00 1.30 9.35
CA GLY A 47 0.09 0.76 8.54
C GLY A 47 0.74 -0.45 9.18
N ALA A 48 1.50 -1.18 8.37
CA ALA A 48 2.27 -2.35 8.79
C ALA A 48 3.72 -1.93 9.09
N GLU A 49 4.17 -2.16 10.31
CA GLU A 49 5.54 -1.99 10.75
C GLU A 49 6.22 -3.35 10.84
N LEU A 50 7.40 -3.47 10.24
CA LEU A 50 8.18 -4.71 10.27
C LEU A 50 9.06 -4.76 11.53
N LEU A 51 8.89 -5.79 12.35
CA LEU A 51 9.60 -5.94 13.62
C LEU A 51 10.94 -6.68 13.47
N GLY A 52 11.02 -7.70 12.60
CA GLY A 52 12.28 -8.40 12.32
C GLY A 52 12.14 -9.81 11.75
N ILE A 53 12.63 -10.00 10.52
CA ILE A 53 12.67 -11.26 9.75
C ILE A 53 13.82 -11.26 8.75
N CYS A 54 14.23 -12.44 8.27
CA CYS A 54 15.29 -12.57 7.27
C CYS A 54 14.80 -12.45 5.81
N TRP A 55 13.49 -12.61 5.54
CA TRP A 55 12.89 -12.40 4.23
C TRP A 55 11.40 -12.09 4.38
N PHE A 56 10.80 -11.40 3.41
CA PHE A 56 9.35 -11.27 3.28
C PHE A 56 8.97 -10.89 1.85
N GLU A 57 7.68 -10.99 1.54
CA GLU A 57 7.10 -10.54 0.29
C GLU A 57 5.88 -9.66 0.57
N ILE A 58 5.74 -8.58 -0.20
CA ILE A 58 4.56 -7.70 -0.20
C ILE A 58 4.05 -7.61 -1.63
N VAL A 59 2.80 -8.02 -1.85
CA VAL A 59 2.17 -8.00 -3.16
C VAL A 59 0.98 -7.05 -3.15
N GLY A 60 1.04 -6.05 -4.03
CA GLY A 60 -0.08 -5.15 -4.32
C GLY A 60 -0.72 -5.49 -5.66
N ARG A 61 -2.04 -5.29 -5.78
CA ARG A 61 -2.77 -5.45 -7.05
C ARG A 61 -3.55 -4.19 -7.42
N ILE A 62 -3.36 -3.74 -8.66
CA ILE A 62 -4.13 -2.65 -9.25
C ILE A 62 -4.64 -3.04 -10.63
N SER A 63 -5.89 -2.68 -10.91
CA SER A 63 -6.44 -2.91 -12.24
C SER A 63 -5.79 -1.95 -13.24
N THR A 64 -5.26 -2.48 -14.34
CA THR A 64 -4.60 -1.71 -15.39
C THR A 64 -5.55 -0.71 -16.05
N CYS A 65 -6.86 -1.02 -16.14
CA CYS A 65 -7.87 -0.10 -16.67
C CYS A 65 -8.03 1.18 -15.82
N LYS A 66 -7.56 1.17 -14.57
CA LYS A 66 -7.58 2.35 -13.70
C LYS A 66 -6.36 3.25 -13.89
N LEU A 67 -5.28 2.76 -14.50
CA LEU A 67 -4.06 3.54 -14.73
C LEU A 67 -4.27 4.62 -15.80
N SER A 68 -3.32 5.55 -15.89
CA SER A 68 -3.26 6.47 -17.03
C SER A 68 -2.82 5.70 -18.28
N SER A 69 -3.20 6.18 -19.46
CA SER A 69 -2.65 5.66 -20.71
C SER A 69 -1.12 5.76 -20.70
N MET A 70 -0.43 4.80 -21.34
CA MET A 70 1.04 4.73 -21.39
C MET A 70 1.71 4.73 -19.99
N THR A 71 1.17 3.90 -19.08
CA THR A 71 1.77 3.65 -17.74
C THR A 71 2.45 2.29 -17.64
N LEU A 72 2.15 1.36 -18.56
CA LEU A 72 2.81 0.06 -18.71
C LEU A 72 3.90 0.14 -19.77
#